data_AF-K1UX81-F1
#
_entry.id   AF-K1UX81-F1
#
_cell.length_a   1.000
_cell.length_b   1.000
_cell.length_c   1.000
_cell.angle_alpha   90.00
_cell.angle_beta   90.00
_cell.angle_gamma   90.00
#
_symmetry.space_group_name_H-M   'P 1'
#
loop_
_entity.id
_entity.type
_entity.pdbx_description
1 polymer ?
#
loop_
_entity_poly.entity_id
_entity_poly.type
_entity_poly.pdbx_seq_one_letter_code
_entity_poly.pdbx_strand_id
1 'polypeptide(L)'
;MLYAKYKTRNIQAVLGTGGAISDPATTTGSSNATGGADTKNESSKYVCGLGLEGVFGGIFEWVDGVEINNRVWKITDPDGSTRNVNAGASDGWITNIAAEDGPFFDMVPTKVGGSDSMHYSDHYDQSSDVNLVLARSAYDSYSYGGVAFADAFYDASSMYSYYGSRLAFRGTISEVAPEQFKKLPVL
;
A
#
# COMPACT_ATOMS: atom_id res chain seq x y z
N MET A 1 11.71 4.94 -6.20
CA MET A 1 10.74 4.87 -7.33
C MET A 1 9.80 6.08 -7.39
N LEU A 2 9.08 6.43 -6.30
CA LEU A 2 8.19 7.61 -6.26
C LEU A 2 8.89 8.89 -6.71
N TYR A 3 10.05 9.19 -6.12
CA TYR A 3 10.84 10.36 -6.51
C TYR A 3 11.32 10.31 -7.97
N ALA A 4 11.59 9.12 -8.52
CA ALA A 4 12.03 8.99 -9.91
C ALA A 4 10.92 9.40 -10.88
N LYS A 5 9.69 8.94 -10.64
CA LYS A 5 8.49 9.22 -11.45
C LYS A 5 7.90 10.62 -11.19
N TYR A 6 7.75 10.99 -9.92
CA TYR A 6 7.00 12.16 -9.48
C TYR A 6 7.87 13.35 -9.05
N LYS A 7 9.19 13.17 -8.92
CA LYS A 7 10.13 14.18 -8.40
C LYS A 7 9.82 14.65 -6.97
N THR A 8 9.00 13.88 -6.25
CA THR A 8 8.65 14.08 -4.85
C THR A 8 8.39 12.73 -4.18
N ARG A 9 8.46 12.71 -2.85
CA ARG A 9 8.06 11.59 -2.00
C ARG A 9 6.66 11.78 -1.41
N ASN A 10 6.14 13.01 -1.44
CA ASN A 10 4.76 13.31 -1.12
C ASN A 10 3.88 13.01 -2.34
N ILE A 11 3.33 11.80 -2.39
CA ILE A 11 2.52 11.35 -3.53
C ILE A 11 1.15 12.04 -3.57
N GLN A 12 0.60 12.40 -2.40
CA GLN A 12 -0.67 13.11 -2.31
C GLN A 12 -0.59 14.52 -2.89
N ALA A 13 0.56 15.19 -2.81
CA ALA A 13 0.79 16.48 -3.46
C ALA A 13 0.77 16.43 -5.00
N VAL A 14 0.81 15.21 -5.58
CA VAL A 14 0.74 15.01 -7.03
C VAL A 14 -0.62 14.45 -7.43
N LEU A 15 -1.00 13.34 -6.81
CA LEU A 15 -2.19 12.59 -7.19
C LEU A 15 -3.47 13.12 -6.54
N GLY A 16 -3.33 13.90 -5.47
CA GLY A 16 -4.41 14.33 -4.57
C GLY A 16 -4.57 13.39 -3.36
N THR A 17 -5.26 13.86 -2.32
CA THR A 17 -5.59 13.05 -1.14
C THR A 17 -6.66 12.00 -1.44
N GLY A 18 -7.49 12.26 -2.46
CA GLY A 18 -8.67 11.45 -2.77
C GLY A 18 -9.91 11.88 -2.01
N GLY A 19 -11.01 11.15 -2.26
CA GLY A 19 -12.27 11.24 -1.54
C GLY A 19 -12.89 9.87 -1.24
N ALA A 20 -12.08 8.81 -1.26
CA ALA A 20 -12.51 7.49 -0.82
C ALA A 20 -12.76 7.46 0.69
N ILE A 21 -13.85 6.79 1.06
CA ILE A 21 -14.31 6.51 2.42
C ILE A 21 -14.34 5.01 2.69
N SER A 22 -14.31 4.65 3.98
CA SER A 22 -14.20 3.30 4.53
C SER A 22 -15.55 2.69 4.95
N ASP A 23 -16.54 3.52 5.26
CA ASP A 23 -17.86 3.07 5.72
C ASP A 23 -19.03 3.91 5.15
N PRO A 24 -19.80 3.37 4.17
CA PRO A 24 -19.50 2.14 3.45
C PRO A 24 -18.23 2.33 2.59
N ALA A 25 -17.44 1.27 2.45
CA ALA A 25 -16.24 1.30 1.63
C ALA A 25 -16.57 1.77 0.20
N THR A 26 -15.79 2.74 -0.29
CA THR A 26 -15.97 3.28 -1.64
C THR A 26 -15.82 2.17 -2.66
N THR A 27 -16.79 2.07 -3.57
CA THR A 27 -16.79 1.04 -4.62
C THR A 27 -15.67 1.31 -5.64
N THR A 28 -14.93 0.26 -5.99
CA THR A 28 -13.97 0.28 -7.10
C THR A 28 -14.67 0.53 -8.44
N GLY A 29 -13.95 1.05 -9.43
CA GLY A 29 -14.46 1.42 -10.75
C GLY A 29 -14.90 2.89 -10.86
N SER A 30 -14.80 3.67 -9.78
CA SER A 30 -15.06 5.13 -9.80
C SER A 30 -14.10 5.90 -10.72
N SER A 31 -12.97 5.27 -11.07
CA SER A 31 -11.95 5.82 -11.96
C SER A 31 -11.91 5.18 -13.35
N ASN A 32 -12.93 4.44 -13.76
CA ASN A 32 -12.98 3.82 -15.10
C ASN A 32 -12.67 4.80 -16.25
N ALA A 33 -13.15 6.05 -16.14
CA ALA A 33 -12.87 7.09 -17.12
C ALA A 33 -11.39 7.57 -17.13
N THR A 34 -10.68 7.42 -16.01
CA THR A 34 -9.25 7.73 -15.86
C THR A 34 -8.38 6.64 -16.48
N GLY A 35 -8.86 5.38 -16.52
CA GLY A 35 -8.09 4.24 -17.03
C GLY A 35 -6.77 4.05 -16.27
N GLY A 36 -5.70 3.78 -17.00
CA GLY A 36 -4.35 3.62 -16.40
C GLY A 36 -3.61 4.94 -16.12
N ALA A 37 -4.24 6.09 -16.30
CA ALA A 37 -3.60 7.37 -16.07
C ALA A 37 -3.51 7.69 -14.56
N ASP A 38 -2.44 8.37 -14.17
CA ASP A 38 -2.33 8.93 -12.83
C ASP A 38 -3.31 10.10 -12.66
N THR A 39 -3.99 10.18 -11.52
CA THR A 39 -4.79 11.36 -11.16
C THR A 39 -3.92 12.59 -10.94
N LYS A 40 -4.55 13.77 -10.94
CA LYS A 40 -3.89 15.06 -10.69
C LYS A 40 -4.74 15.85 -9.70
N ASN A 41 -4.30 15.95 -8.46
CA ASN A 41 -5.04 16.62 -7.37
C ASN A 41 -6.49 16.12 -7.22
N GLU A 42 -6.71 14.80 -7.25
CA GLU A 42 -8.03 14.20 -6.99
C GLU A 42 -8.45 14.41 -5.52
N SER A 43 -9.72 14.74 -5.30
CA SER A 43 -10.25 15.07 -3.96
C SER A 43 -11.67 14.53 -3.70
N SER A 44 -12.22 13.76 -4.63
CA SER A 44 -13.64 13.37 -4.64
C SER A 44 -13.86 11.86 -4.75
N LYS A 45 -12.90 11.12 -5.31
CA LYS A 45 -12.98 9.67 -5.51
C LYS A 45 -11.64 8.99 -5.23
N TYR A 46 -11.51 7.71 -5.57
CA TYR A 46 -10.23 7.02 -5.50
C TYR A 46 -9.17 7.72 -6.36
N VAL A 47 -7.99 7.82 -5.76
CA VAL A 47 -6.77 8.27 -6.42
C VAL A 47 -6.23 7.14 -7.30
N CYS A 48 -5.82 7.48 -8.52
CA CYS A 48 -5.15 6.53 -9.42
C CYS A 48 -3.67 6.87 -9.52
N GLY A 49 -2.82 5.87 -9.38
CA GLY A 49 -1.38 6.04 -9.48
C GLY A 49 -0.68 4.72 -9.65
N LEU A 50 0.46 4.72 -10.33
CA LEU A 50 1.29 3.52 -10.52
C LEU A 50 0.55 2.37 -11.23
N GLY A 51 -0.47 2.69 -12.02
CA GLY A 51 -1.32 1.69 -12.70
C GLY A 51 -2.40 1.06 -11.83
N LEU A 52 -2.66 1.62 -10.64
CA LEU A 52 -3.66 1.14 -9.68
C LEU A 52 -4.73 2.21 -9.45
N GLU A 53 -5.99 1.80 -9.46
CA GLU A 53 -7.07 2.55 -8.81
C GLU A 53 -7.01 2.33 -7.30
N GLY A 54 -7.29 3.37 -6.51
CA GLY A 54 -7.20 3.28 -5.05
C GLY A 54 -5.79 2.92 -4.64
N VAL A 55 -4.81 3.66 -5.20
CA VAL A 55 -3.39 3.44 -4.91
C VAL A 55 -3.06 3.65 -3.42
N PHE A 56 -3.93 4.40 -2.72
CA PHE A 56 -4.06 4.49 -1.28
C PHE A 56 -5.49 4.95 -0.93
N GLY A 57 -5.79 4.93 0.37
CA GLY A 57 -7.05 5.36 0.99
C GLY A 57 -8.20 4.36 0.84
N GLY A 58 -9.34 4.75 1.39
CA GLY A 58 -10.56 3.93 1.40
C GLY A 58 -10.53 2.96 2.57
N ILE A 59 -9.93 1.79 2.41
CA ILE A 59 -9.82 0.77 3.47
C ILE A 59 -8.38 0.36 3.68
N PHE A 60 -8.07 -0.13 4.87
CA PHE A 60 -6.79 -0.79 5.09
C PHE A 60 -6.70 -2.07 4.28
N GLU A 61 -5.49 -2.41 3.84
CA GLU A 61 -5.24 -3.65 3.13
C GLU A 61 -4.22 -4.49 3.87
N TRP A 62 -4.63 -5.67 4.31
CA TRP A 62 -3.71 -6.68 4.80
C TRP A 62 -2.75 -7.12 3.69
N VAL A 63 -1.49 -7.27 4.06
CA VAL A 63 -0.41 -7.70 3.18
C VAL A 63 0.05 -9.08 3.61
N ASP A 64 -0.07 -10.04 2.69
CA ASP A 64 0.44 -11.39 2.88
C ASP A 64 1.99 -11.42 2.82
N GLY A 65 2.58 -12.39 3.52
CA GLY A 65 4.03 -12.63 3.53
C GLY A 65 4.84 -11.72 4.45
N VAL A 66 4.22 -10.94 5.32
CA VAL A 66 4.91 -10.09 6.30
C VAL A 66 4.43 -10.41 7.72
N GLU A 67 5.35 -10.88 8.56
CA GLU A 67 5.15 -11.10 9.99
C GLU A 67 6.01 -10.11 10.77
N ILE A 68 5.42 -9.42 11.75
CA ILE A 68 6.10 -8.35 12.48
C ILE A 68 6.18 -8.72 13.96
N ASN A 69 7.42 -8.78 14.47
CA ASN A 69 7.70 -9.09 15.86
C ASN A 69 8.64 -8.05 16.45
N ASN A 70 8.14 -7.25 17.40
CA ASN A 70 8.90 -6.19 18.07
C ASN A 70 9.68 -5.31 17.07
N ARG A 71 8.95 -4.77 16.08
CA ARG A 71 9.47 -3.93 14.97
C ARG A 71 10.46 -4.61 14.02
N VAL A 72 10.63 -5.92 14.10
CA VAL A 72 11.37 -6.71 13.10
C VAL A 72 10.38 -7.31 12.13
N TRP A 73 10.47 -6.88 10.87
CA TRP A 73 9.61 -7.35 9.79
C TRP A 73 10.28 -8.53 9.12
N LYS A 74 9.71 -9.72 9.31
CA LYS A 74 10.09 -10.92 8.59
C LYS A 74 9.29 -10.97 7.30
N ILE A 75 9.96 -10.72 6.19
CA ILE A 75 9.38 -10.69 4.86
C ILE A 75 9.65 -12.03 4.16
N THR A 76 8.62 -12.62 3.59
CA THR A 76 8.69 -13.81 2.75
C THR A 76 8.53 -13.40 1.29
N ASP A 77 9.60 -13.58 0.51
CA ASP A 77 9.61 -13.24 -0.91
C ASP A 77 8.82 -14.29 -1.74
N PRO A 78 8.46 -13.98 -3.01
CA PRO A 78 7.65 -14.88 -3.83
C PRO A 78 8.27 -16.25 -4.11
N ASP A 79 9.59 -16.39 -3.96
CA ASP A 79 10.32 -17.65 -4.09
C ASP A 79 10.34 -18.48 -2.78
N GLY A 80 9.73 -17.97 -1.72
CA GLY A 80 9.66 -18.58 -0.40
C GLY A 80 10.86 -18.29 0.51
N SER A 81 11.86 -17.54 0.03
CA SER A 81 12.96 -17.10 0.88
C SER A 81 12.48 -16.07 1.90
N THR A 82 13.16 -16.00 3.05
CA THR A 82 12.78 -15.09 4.14
C THR A 82 13.94 -14.21 4.56
N ARG A 83 13.63 -12.97 4.94
CA ARG A 83 14.60 -11.99 5.42
C ARG A 83 13.99 -11.08 6.48
N ASN A 84 14.83 -10.58 7.36
CA ASN A 84 14.42 -9.68 8.44
C ASN A 84 14.88 -8.25 8.14
N VAL A 85 13.98 -7.30 8.37
CA VAL A 85 14.25 -5.87 8.23
C VAL A 85 13.81 -5.17 9.50
N ASN A 86 14.69 -4.35 10.08
CA ASN A 86 14.36 -3.57 11.28
C ASN A 86 13.62 -2.30 10.88
N ALA A 87 12.47 -2.07 11.48
CA ALA A 87 11.73 -0.82 11.36
C ALA A 87 12.13 0.20 12.44
N GLY A 88 11.67 1.43 12.29
CA GLY A 88 11.78 2.48 13.28
C GLY A 88 11.09 2.12 14.60
N ALA A 89 11.50 2.76 15.69
CA ALA A 89 10.98 2.47 17.03
C ALA A 89 9.92 3.47 17.52
N SER A 90 9.35 4.27 16.62
CA SER A 90 8.40 5.33 16.96
C SER A 90 7.41 5.55 15.83
N ASP A 91 6.21 5.97 16.21
CA ASP A 91 5.17 6.35 15.28
C ASP A 91 5.48 7.72 14.68
N GLY A 92 5.05 7.95 13.45
CA GLY A 92 5.17 9.26 12.84
C GLY A 92 5.22 9.24 11.31
N TRP A 93 5.37 10.44 10.77
CA TRP A 93 5.47 10.70 9.35
C TRP A 93 6.78 10.15 8.82
N ILE A 94 6.72 9.37 7.74
CA ILE A 94 7.87 8.63 7.24
C ILE A 94 8.88 9.61 6.62
N THR A 95 10.14 9.50 7.02
CA THR A 95 11.25 10.28 6.43
C THR A 95 12.23 9.41 5.67
N ASN A 96 12.28 8.11 5.99
CA ASN A 96 13.15 7.14 5.34
C ASN A 96 12.53 5.74 5.39
N ILE A 97 12.79 4.96 4.33
CA ILE A 97 12.41 3.55 4.21
C ILE A 97 13.61 2.69 3.84
N ALA A 98 13.57 1.40 4.17
CA ALA A 98 14.66 0.45 3.89
C ALA A 98 15.05 0.38 2.40
N ALA A 99 14.10 0.54 1.47
CA ALA A 99 14.36 0.57 0.03
C ALA A 99 15.31 1.69 -0.45
N GLU A 100 15.57 2.71 0.38
CA GLU A 100 16.50 3.78 0.02
C GLU A 100 17.98 3.38 0.19
N ASP A 101 18.26 2.46 1.11
CA ASP A 101 19.64 2.05 1.47
C ASP A 101 19.93 0.58 1.14
N GLY A 102 18.91 -0.20 0.78
CA GLY A 102 18.98 -1.65 0.59
C GLY A 102 18.84 -2.10 -0.88
N PRO A 103 19.17 -3.37 -1.17
CA PRO A 103 19.00 -3.95 -2.50
C PRO A 103 17.54 -4.39 -2.79
N PHE A 104 16.68 -4.42 -1.77
CA PHE A 104 15.28 -4.82 -1.87
C PHE A 104 14.36 -3.60 -1.88
N PHE A 105 13.19 -3.72 -2.53
CA PHE A 105 12.21 -2.65 -2.58
C PHE A 105 11.24 -2.70 -1.37
N ASP A 106 11.83 -2.65 -0.18
CA ASP A 106 11.10 -2.73 1.09
C ASP A 106 10.56 -1.38 1.52
N MET A 107 9.23 -1.28 1.56
CA MET A 107 8.52 -0.14 2.13
C MET A 107 8.44 -0.22 3.67
N VAL A 108 9.55 -0.63 4.31
CA VAL A 108 9.66 -0.72 5.77
C VAL A 108 10.12 0.64 6.30
N PRO A 109 9.34 1.33 7.14
CA PRO A 109 9.74 2.63 7.68
C PRO A 109 10.91 2.49 8.66
N THR A 110 12.01 3.19 8.40
CA THR A 110 13.23 3.12 9.23
C THR A 110 13.44 4.39 10.07
N LYS A 111 12.87 5.52 9.64
CA LYS A 111 12.89 6.79 10.37
C LYS A 111 11.58 7.55 10.18
N VAL A 112 11.16 8.20 11.25
CA VAL A 112 9.97 9.05 11.27
C VAL A 112 10.31 10.48 11.74
N GLY A 113 9.46 11.44 11.39
CA GLY A 113 9.57 12.85 11.73
C GLY A 113 8.88 13.75 10.70
N GLY A 114 8.73 15.03 11.02
CA GLY A 114 8.12 16.00 10.10
C GLY A 114 6.59 15.98 10.13
N SER A 115 5.97 16.07 8.95
CA SER A 115 4.52 16.22 8.75
C SER A 115 4.10 15.69 7.38
N ASP A 116 2.80 15.72 7.08
CA ASP A 116 2.17 15.22 5.83
C ASP A 116 2.60 15.97 4.56
N SER A 117 3.34 17.06 4.76
CA SER A 117 3.90 17.94 3.75
C SER A 117 5.42 17.87 3.67
N MET A 118 6.08 17.11 4.55
CA MET A 118 7.53 16.98 4.64
C MET A 118 7.97 15.54 4.40
N HIS A 119 8.81 15.30 3.39
CA HIS A 119 9.26 13.96 2.98
C HIS A 119 8.13 13.11 2.35
N TYR A 120 7.71 12.03 3.00
CA TYR A 120 6.56 11.24 2.59
C TYR A 120 5.29 11.86 3.22
N SER A 121 4.16 11.77 2.53
CA SER A 121 2.86 12.11 3.15
C SER A 121 2.46 11.07 4.20
N ASP A 122 3.06 9.89 4.10
CA ASP A 122 2.65 8.65 4.73
C ASP A 122 3.05 8.52 6.20
N HIS A 123 2.17 7.93 6.99
CA HIS A 123 2.40 7.59 8.40
C HIS A 123 2.93 6.17 8.60
N TYR A 124 3.67 6.00 9.70
CA TYR A 124 4.00 4.72 10.28
C TYR A 124 3.41 4.61 11.69
N ASP A 125 2.54 3.62 11.89
CA ASP A 125 1.99 3.24 13.18
C ASP A 125 2.60 1.91 13.62
N GLN A 126 3.18 1.85 14.83
CA GLN A 126 3.91 0.67 15.30
C GLN A 126 3.61 0.26 16.73
N SER A 127 3.78 -1.03 16.98
CA SER A 127 3.85 -1.60 18.32
C SER A 127 5.14 -2.40 18.52
N SER A 128 5.53 -2.57 19.79
CA SER A 128 6.55 -3.54 20.21
C SER A 128 6.00 -4.96 20.38
N ASP A 129 4.71 -5.17 20.13
CA ASP A 129 4.06 -6.48 20.22
C ASP A 129 4.60 -7.46 19.16
N VAL A 130 4.12 -8.71 19.26
CA VAL A 130 4.57 -9.84 18.44
C VAL A 130 3.39 -10.47 17.72
N ASN A 131 3.68 -11.18 16.62
CA ASN A 131 2.71 -11.79 15.72
C ASN A 131 1.76 -10.76 15.07
N LEU A 132 2.27 -9.55 14.84
CA LEU A 132 1.54 -8.51 14.11
C LEU A 132 1.63 -8.77 12.61
N VAL A 133 0.65 -8.25 11.89
CA VAL A 133 0.57 -8.32 10.43
C VAL A 133 0.60 -6.91 9.86
N LEU A 134 1.03 -6.77 8.60
CA LEU A 134 1.10 -5.47 7.95
C LEU A 134 -0.26 -5.11 7.33
N ALA A 135 -0.79 -3.94 7.70
CA ALA A 135 -1.81 -3.23 6.94
C ALA A 135 -1.22 -2.01 6.23
N ARG A 136 -1.74 -1.70 5.03
CA ARG A 136 -1.35 -0.53 4.24
C ARG A 136 -2.56 0.28 3.76
N SER A 137 -2.33 1.25 2.87
CA SER A 137 -3.33 2.09 2.20
C SER A 137 -3.98 3.17 3.07
N ALA A 138 -4.11 2.95 4.38
CA ALA A 138 -4.88 3.76 5.32
C ALA A 138 -6.40 3.74 5.06
N TYR A 139 -7.18 3.99 6.11
CA TYR A 139 -8.62 4.19 5.99
C TYR A 139 -8.94 5.61 5.50
N ASP A 140 -10.07 5.76 4.80
CA ASP A 140 -10.53 7.00 4.19
C ASP A 140 -9.43 7.70 3.35
N SER A 141 -9.58 8.99 3.07
CA SER A 141 -8.65 9.80 2.29
C SER A 141 -7.93 10.82 3.15
N TYR A 142 -7.30 10.36 4.24
CA TYR A 142 -6.55 11.25 5.14
C TYR A 142 -5.21 11.68 4.56
N SER A 143 -4.71 12.83 5.06
CA SER A 143 -3.45 13.41 4.61
C SER A 143 -2.21 12.59 4.98
N TYR A 144 -2.37 11.64 5.90
CA TYR A 144 -1.29 10.77 6.36
C TYR A 144 -1.24 9.43 5.59
N GLY A 145 -2.13 9.24 4.61
CA GLY A 145 -2.15 8.04 3.77
C GLY A 145 -1.08 8.08 2.66
N GLY A 146 -1.08 7.02 1.84
CA GLY A 146 -0.21 6.92 0.68
C GLY A 146 0.29 5.48 0.45
N VAL A 147 1.27 5.35 -0.44
CA VAL A 147 1.83 4.04 -0.85
C VAL A 147 2.80 3.46 0.19
N ALA A 148 3.43 4.31 0.99
CA ALA A 148 4.34 3.95 2.06
C ALA A 148 3.67 3.83 3.43
N PHE A 149 2.39 4.20 3.55
CA PHE A 149 1.65 4.09 4.81
C PHE A 149 1.73 2.65 5.33
N ALA A 150 2.08 2.51 6.60
CA ALA A 150 2.25 1.23 7.26
C ALA A 150 1.58 1.24 8.64
N ASP A 151 0.55 0.43 8.80
CA ASP A 151 0.02 0.07 10.10
C ASP A 151 0.56 -1.30 10.50
N ALA A 152 1.42 -1.27 11.53
CA ALA A 152 2.04 -2.43 12.17
C ALA A 152 1.72 -2.43 13.66
N PHE A 153 0.47 -2.06 14.01
CA PHE A 153 0.01 -1.98 15.39
C PHE A 153 -0.87 -3.17 15.79
N TYR A 154 -1.68 -3.68 14.87
CA TYR A 154 -2.70 -4.70 15.15
C TYR A 154 -2.34 -6.09 14.62
N ASP A 155 -2.87 -7.11 15.31
CA ASP A 155 -2.97 -8.45 14.76
C ASP A 155 -4.23 -8.59 13.87
N ALA A 156 -4.29 -9.69 13.11
CA ALA A 156 -5.42 -9.93 12.21
C ALA A 156 -6.75 -10.21 12.95
N SER A 157 -6.72 -10.48 14.27
CA SER A 157 -7.94 -10.75 15.06
C SER A 157 -8.64 -9.47 15.50
N SER A 158 -7.93 -8.35 15.47
CA SER A 158 -8.43 -7.01 15.83
C SER A 158 -9.13 -6.29 14.67
N MET A 159 -9.65 -7.05 13.70
CA MET A 159 -10.11 -6.53 12.42
C MET A 159 -11.46 -5.79 12.51
N TYR A 160 -11.51 -4.60 11.94
CA TYR A 160 -12.74 -3.80 11.76
C TYR A 160 -13.33 -3.97 10.35
N SER A 161 -14.55 -3.47 10.12
CA SER A 161 -15.24 -3.53 8.81
C SER A 161 -14.49 -2.85 7.67
N TYR A 162 -13.55 -1.96 8.00
CA TYR A 162 -12.76 -1.18 7.05
C TYR A 162 -11.34 -1.74 6.80
N TYR A 163 -11.16 -3.04 7.02
CA TYR A 163 -9.98 -3.80 6.60
C TYR A 163 -10.35 -4.77 5.48
N GLY A 164 -9.45 -4.95 4.52
CA GLY A 164 -9.62 -5.89 3.43
C GLY A 164 -8.28 -6.34 2.87
N SER A 165 -8.28 -6.81 1.62
CA SER A 165 -7.07 -7.18 0.90
C SER A 165 -7.31 -7.03 -0.60
N ARG A 166 -6.23 -6.95 -1.38
CA ARG A 166 -6.31 -7.03 -2.84
C ARG A 166 -5.62 -8.27 -3.37
N LEU A 167 -6.23 -8.87 -4.38
CA LEU A 167 -5.63 -9.99 -5.10
C LEU A 167 -4.50 -9.48 -5.99
N ALA A 168 -3.40 -10.20 -6.00
CA ALA A 168 -2.30 -10.00 -6.94
C ALA A 168 -2.22 -11.20 -7.88
N PHE A 169 -2.21 -10.95 -9.19
CA PHE A 169 -1.97 -11.99 -10.18
C PHE A 169 -0.47 -12.12 -10.45
N ARG A 170 0.04 -13.35 -10.38
CA ARG A 170 1.40 -13.71 -10.80
C ARG A 170 1.29 -14.84 -11.81
N GLY A 171 1.66 -14.56 -13.06
CA GLY A 171 1.58 -15.53 -14.13
C GLY A 171 1.68 -14.87 -15.49
N THR A 172 1.51 -15.68 -16.54
CA THR A 172 1.46 -15.19 -17.91
C THR A 172 0.02 -14.84 -18.27
N ILE A 173 -0.18 -13.61 -18.77
CA ILE A 173 -1.41 -13.22 -19.44
C ILE A 173 -1.20 -13.46 -20.93
N SER A 174 -2.09 -14.23 -21.54
CA SER A 174 -2.08 -14.49 -22.98
C SER A 174 -3.43 -14.11 -23.57
N GLU A 175 -3.40 -13.38 -24.68
CA GLU A 175 -4.57 -13.14 -25.50
C GLU A 175 -4.79 -14.31 -26.44
N VAL A 176 -6.00 -14.86 -26.46
CA VAL A 176 -6.39 -15.96 -27.35
C VAL A 176 -7.75 -15.64 -27.98
N ALA A 177 -8.02 -16.21 -29.15
CA ALA A 177 -9.35 -16.06 -29.76
C ALA A 177 -10.42 -16.66 -28.81
N PRO A 178 -11.65 -16.10 -28.78
CA PRO A 178 -12.72 -16.61 -27.91
C PRO A 178 -12.95 -18.13 -28.02
N GLU A 179 -12.80 -18.68 -29.24
CA GLU A 179 -12.96 -20.13 -29.49
C GLU A 179 -11.81 -20.99 -28.95
N GLN A 180 -10.63 -20.41 -28.75
CA GLN A 180 -9.51 -21.07 -28.05
C GLN A 180 -9.71 -20.98 -26.53
N PHE A 181 -10.14 -19.83 -26.01
CA PHE A 181 -10.42 -19.63 -24.59
C PHE A 181 -11.45 -20.65 -24.07
N LYS A 182 -12.56 -20.85 -24.79
CA LYS A 182 -13.61 -21.82 -24.43
C LYS A 182 -13.14 -23.28 -24.40
N LYS A 183 -12.00 -23.60 -25.01
CA LYS A 183 -11.41 -24.94 -25.04
C LYS A 183 -10.37 -25.16 -23.94
N LEU A 184 -10.01 -24.12 -23.19
CA LEU A 184 -9.09 -24.27 -22.06
C LEU A 184 -9.73 -25.20 -21.01
N PRO A 185 -8.93 -26.04 -20.32
CA PRO A 185 -9.43 -26.81 -19.18
C PRO A 185 -10.06 -25.87 -18.16
N VAL A 186 -11.20 -26.26 -17.60
CA VAL A 186 -11.75 -25.59 -16.41
C VAL A 186 -10.77 -25.82 -15.27
N LEU A 187 -10.37 -24.74 -14.60
CA LEU A 187 -9.51 -24.76 -13.41
C LEU A 187 -10.24 -25.40 -12.22
#